data_AF-G9MJV2-F1
#
_entry.id   AF-G9MJV2-F1
#
_cell.length_a   1.000
_cell.length_b   1.000
_cell.length_c   1.000
_cell.angle_alpha   90.00
_cell.angle_beta   90.00
_cell.angle_gamma   90.00
#
_symmetry.space_group_name_H-M   'P 1'
#
loop_
_entity.id
_entity.type
_entity.pdbx_description
1 polymer ?
#
loop_
_entity_poly.entity_id
_entity_poly.type
_entity_poly.pdbx_seq_one_letter_code
_entity_poly.pdbx_strand_id
1 'polypeptide(L)'
;MVLVGGLALFSDGYNAQVIGYMNPLFKELYPDAFTSTIKTRLSNAFLIGEVFGMLFFGWGIDKLGRRTGIVFATLFLILGIVLATAAHGKTPTGMFWMMIVGRGVAGFGAGGEYPTCGTGSAEASDETAFVRRRRGMLVAVATDFAIDLGFVMAGVIVLIILAAYHQHINDGVWRVSFGLGFVLPVGLLFFRLRLINSSQYRKHAMKTHIPYWLVIKRYWKPMLGTSLAWFFYDFVTYPFGIFGSTIIGTLNPNNTLVQNIGYGTVLNCFYLPGTLIGGFLMDRIGRKQTMALGFFLWSILGFIIGGALNPITSVFPLFVVLYGIFNTLGEMGPGVGTFLCGAESFPTPVRGHFLGLAAAVGKAGAAIGTQVFTPIQNSFSDSQKGVQGVFLIGAAFAMVGCIVTWFLIPDKEKDLESEDARFRAYLEENGYEGTFGESMDDEIKSTAFHI
;
A
#
# COMPACT_ATOMS: atom_id res chain seq x y z
N MET A 1 -11.55 -16.16 0.09
CA MET A 1 -11.20 -14.93 0.83
C MET A 1 -9.81 -14.45 0.47
N VAL A 2 -8.75 -15.17 0.84
CA VAL A 2 -7.34 -14.75 0.64
C VAL A 2 -7.00 -14.42 -0.81
N LEU A 3 -7.35 -15.29 -1.77
CA LEU A 3 -7.11 -15.04 -3.21
C LEU A 3 -7.85 -13.80 -3.75
N VAL A 4 -9.10 -13.60 -3.32
CA VAL A 4 -9.91 -12.44 -3.73
C VAL A 4 -9.34 -11.15 -3.12
N GLY A 5 -8.82 -11.22 -1.90
CA GLY A 5 -8.12 -10.11 -1.25
C GLY A 5 -6.80 -9.77 -1.94
N GLY A 6 -6.01 -10.79 -2.32
CA GLY A 6 -4.79 -10.58 -3.10
C GLY A 6 -5.06 -9.95 -4.48
N LEU A 7 -6.10 -10.40 -5.20
CA LEU A 7 -6.48 -9.78 -6.47
C LEU A 7 -6.95 -8.33 -6.33
N ALA A 8 -7.59 -7.99 -5.21
CA ALA A 8 -7.97 -6.62 -4.88
C ALA A 8 -6.73 -5.74 -4.68
N LEU A 9 -5.82 -6.18 -3.82
CA LEU A 9 -4.57 -5.47 -3.54
C LEU A 9 -3.65 -5.38 -4.77
N PHE A 10 -3.66 -6.38 -5.65
CA PHE A 10 -3.04 -6.28 -6.97
C PHE A 10 -3.62 -5.14 -7.82
N SER A 11 -4.96 -5.04 -7.85
CA SER A 11 -5.63 -3.97 -8.57
C SER A 11 -5.29 -2.61 -7.98
N ASP A 12 -5.24 -2.49 -6.66
CA ASP A 12 -4.80 -1.28 -5.98
C ASP A 12 -3.37 -0.90 -6.39
N GLY A 13 -2.43 -1.86 -6.31
CA GLY A 13 -1.05 -1.67 -6.75
C GLY A 13 -0.95 -1.14 -8.17
N TYR A 14 -1.67 -1.76 -9.11
CA TYR A 14 -1.73 -1.29 -10.49
C TYR A 14 -2.16 0.19 -10.60
N ASN A 15 -3.26 0.57 -9.93
CA ASN A 15 -3.84 1.91 -10.00
C ASN A 15 -3.00 2.98 -9.29
N ALA A 16 -2.30 2.58 -8.22
CA ALA A 16 -1.34 3.42 -7.52
C ALA A 16 -0.11 3.70 -8.39
N GLN A 17 0.47 2.68 -9.04
CA GLN A 17 1.75 2.79 -9.73
C GLN A 17 1.66 3.25 -11.19
N VAL A 18 0.52 3.04 -11.88
CA VAL A 18 0.38 3.41 -13.31
C VAL A 18 0.75 4.88 -13.58
N ILE A 19 0.46 5.79 -12.64
CA ILE A 19 0.83 7.21 -12.77
C ILE A 19 2.35 7.43 -12.83
N GLY A 20 3.14 6.60 -12.15
CA GLY A 20 4.60 6.68 -12.19
C GLY A 20 5.17 6.46 -13.60
N TYR A 21 4.53 5.59 -14.39
CA TYR A 21 4.89 5.36 -15.78
C TYR A 21 4.27 6.38 -16.74
N MET A 22 3.14 7.00 -16.37
CA MET A 22 2.52 8.07 -17.16
C MET A 22 3.21 9.42 -16.98
N ASN A 23 3.88 9.67 -15.86
CA ASN A 23 4.61 10.92 -15.62
C ASN A 23 5.61 11.30 -16.74
N PRO A 24 6.51 10.41 -17.21
CA PRO A 24 7.40 10.75 -18.32
C PRO A 24 6.64 10.94 -19.64
N LEU A 25 5.58 10.16 -19.90
CA LEU A 25 4.73 10.31 -21.08
C LEU A 25 4.00 11.67 -21.10
N PHE A 26 3.42 12.10 -19.97
CA PHE A 26 2.73 13.39 -19.86
C PHE A 26 3.68 14.57 -19.99
N LYS A 27 4.92 14.43 -19.54
CA LYS A 27 5.95 15.45 -19.73
C LYS A 27 6.26 15.67 -21.22
N GLU A 28 6.23 14.62 -22.03
CA GLU A 28 6.43 14.72 -23.48
C GLU A 28 5.17 15.18 -24.23
N LEU A 29 3.98 14.70 -23.85
CA LEU A 29 2.70 15.09 -24.48
C LEU A 29 2.28 16.53 -24.20
N TYR A 30 2.50 17.00 -22.97
CA TYR A 30 1.95 18.26 -22.47
C TYR A 30 3.01 19.10 -21.78
N PRO A 31 4.12 19.47 -22.46
CA PRO A 31 5.28 20.10 -21.83
C PRO A 31 4.94 21.39 -21.08
N ASP A 32 4.04 22.22 -21.63
CA ASP A 32 3.67 23.50 -21.02
C ASP A 32 2.70 23.35 -19.84
N ALA A 33 1.82 22.35 -19.88
CA ALA A 33 0.77 22.15 -18.87
C ALA A 33 1.19 21.19 -17.75
N PHE A 34 2.10 20.26 -18.02
CA PHE A 34 2.57 19.24 -17.07
C PHE A 34 3.70 19.77 -16.18
N THR A 35 3.37 20.81 -15.41
CA THR A 35 4.28 21.42 -14.44
C THR A 35 4.61 20.45 -13.30
N SER A 36 5.67 20.75 -12.54
CA SER A 36 6.03 20.02 -11.31
C SER A 36 4.86 19.92 -10.32
N THR A 37 4.05 20.99 -10.21
CA THR A 37 2.88 21.01 -9.35
C THR A 37 1.79 20.05 -9.82
N ILE A 38 1.51 19.99 -11.12
CA ILE A 38 0.53 19.05 -11.69
C ILE A 38 1.02 17.61 -11.53
N LYS A 39 2.30 17.34 -11.86
CA LYS A 39 2.93 16.03 -11.65
C LYS A 39 2.74 15.55 -10.21
N THR A 40 3.12 16.38 -9.23
CA THR A 40 3.00 16.03 -7.81
C THR A 40 1.55 15.79 -7.42
N ARG A 41 0.62 16.68 -7.77
CA ARG A 41 -0.80 16.53 -7.43
C ARG A 41 -1.41 15.27 -8.03
N LEU A 42 -1.05 14.94 -9.28
CA LEU A 42 -1.59 13.79 -9.99
C LEU A 42 -1.06 12.47 -9.41
N SER A 43 0.23 12.43 -9.05
CA SER A 43 0.81 11.31 -8.30
C SER A 43 0.16 11.14 -6.92
N ASN A 44 -0.10 12.25 -6.21
CA ASN A 44 -0.62 12.21 -4.84
C ASN A 44 -2.11 11.95 -4.70
N ALA A 45 -2.90 12.28 -5.72
CA ALA A 45 -4.35 12.28 -5.61
C ALA A 45 -4.91 10.94 -5.12
N PHE A 46 -4.38 9.83 -5.67
CA PHE A 46 -4.79 8.48 -5.28
C PHE A 46 -4.47 8.20 -3.81
N LEU A 47 -3.25 8.48 -3.36
CA LEU A 47 -2.81 8.28 -1.96
C LEU A 47 -3.65 9.09 -0.97
N ILE A 48 -3.95 10.35 -1.29
CA ILE A 48 -4.81 11.20 -0.44
C ILE A 48 -6.23 10.61 -0.37
N GLY A 49 -6.75 10.14 -1.50
CA GLY A 49 -8.01 9.40 -1.55
C GLY A 49 -8.00 8.20 -0.60
N GLU A 50 -6.95 7.37 -0.67
CA GLU A 50 -6.80 6.18 0.17
C GLU A 50 -6.82 6.51 1.66
N VAL A 51 -6.15 7.59 2.10
CA VAL A 51 -6.19 8.02 3.51
C VAL A 51 -7.63 8.23 3.99
N PHE A 52 -8.42 9.00 3.23
CA PHE A 52 -9.82 9.25 3.58
C PHE A 52 -10.67 7.98 3.47
N GLY A 53 -10.40 7.13 2.47
CA GLY A 53 -11.05 5.84 2.30
C GLY A 53 -10.81 4.92 3.48
N MET A 54 -9.56 4.76 3.93
CA MET A 54 -9.18 3.91 5.04
C MET A 54 -9.81 4.35 6.36
N LEU A 55 -9.89 5.66 6.61
CA LEU A 55 -10.58 6.20 7.79
C LEU A 55 -12.09 5.98 7.72
N PHE A 56 -12.70 6.27 6.56
CA PHE A 56 -14.13 6.13 6.35
C PHE A 56 -14.60 4.69 6.39
N PHE A 57 -13.99 3.82 5.58
CA PHE A 57 -14.32 2.41 5.52
C PHE A 57 -13.82 1.66 6.75
N GLY A 58 -12.67 2.03 7.32
CA GLY A 58 -12.17 1.42 8.57
C GLY A 58 -13.14 1.59 9.74
N TRP A 59 -13.85 2.72 9.85
CA TRP A 59 -14.89 2.93 10.86
C TRP A 59 -16.30 2.52 10.38
N GLY A 60 -16.61 2.77 9.10
CA GLY A 60 -17.95 2.65 8.53
C GLY A 60 -18.35 1.22 8.15
N ILE A 61 -17.38 0.33 7.85
CA ILE A 61 -17.64 -1.03 7.39
C ILE A 61 -18.38 -1.88 8.43
N ASP A 62 -18.08 -1.71 9.72
CA ASP A 62 -18.74 -2.47 10.79
C ASP A 62 -20.14 -1.92 11.09
N LYS A 63 -20.45 -0.65 10.74
CA LYS A 63 -21.79 -0.05 10.89
C LYS A 63 -22.70 -0.26 9.67
N LEU A 64 -22.13 -0.22 8.47
CA LEU A 64 -22.85 -0.38 7.20
C LEU A 64 -23.04 -1.86 6.81
N GLY A 65 -22.32 -2.76 7.50
CA GLY A 65 -22.19 -4.17 7.16
C GLY A 65 -21.07 -4.40 6.15
N ARG A 66 -20.19 -5.37 6.44
CA ARG A 66 -18.96 -5.65 5.67
C ARG A 66 -19.18 -5.83 4.17
N ARG A 67 -20.22 -6.56 3.79
CA ARG A 67 -20.60 -6.78 2.38
C ARG A 67 -21.01 -5.48 1.68
N THR A 68 -21.83 -4.66 2.32
CA THR A 68 -22.28 -3.38 1.77
C THR A 68 -21.12 -2.41 1.63
N GLY A 69 -20.27 -2.31 2.66
CA GLY A 69 -19.11 -1.44 2.67
C GLY A 69 -18.09 -1.79 1.58
N ILE A 70 -17.76 -3.07 1.40
CA ILE A 70 -16.79 -3.48 0.37
C ILE A 70 -17.32 -3.27 -1.06
N VAL A 71 -18.64 -3.38 -1.27
CA VAL A 71 -19.29 -3.08 -2.55
C VAL A 71 -19.22 -1.58 -2.84
N PHE A 72 -19.54 -0.72 -1.86
CA PHE A 72 -19.39 0.73 -2.02
C PHE A 72 -17.95 1.14 -2.33
N ALA A 73 -16.97 0.57 -1.62
CA ALA A 73 -15.56 0.78 -1.89
C ALA A 73 -15.19 0.44 -3.35
N THR A 74 -15.64 -0.71 -3.87
CA THR A 74 -15.42 -1.08 -5.28
C THR A 74 -16.09 -0.13 -6.26
N LEU A 75 -17.31 0.33 -5.96
CA LEU A 75 -18.04 1.25 -6.85
C LEU A 75 -17.33 2.60 -6.95
N PHE A 76 -16.83 3.14 -5.83
CA PHE A 76 -16.01 4.36 -5.84
C PHE A 76 -14.69 4.17 -6.60
N LEU A 77 -14.03 3.02 -6.41
CA LEU A 77 -12.82 2.68 -7.17
C LEU A 77 -13.08 2.69 -8.68
N ILE A 78 -14.11 1.97 -9.13
CA ILE A 78 -14.52 1.92 -10.55
C ILE A 78 -14.86 3.31 -11.07
N LEU A 79 -15.69 4.07 -10.33
CA LEU A 79 -16.09 5.42 -10.73
C LEU A 79 -14.88 6.33 -10.91
N GLY A 80 -13.93 6.32 -9.96
CA GLY A 80 -12.74 7.15 -10.02
C GLY A 80 -11.83 6.79 -11.20
N ILE A 81 -11.66 5.49 -11.48
CA ILE A 81 -10.87 5.04 -12.64
C ILE A 81 -11.54 5.48 -13.94
N VAL A 82 -12.86 5.30 -14.07
CA VAL A 82 -13.62 5.76 -15.24
C VAL A 82 -13.46 7.27 -15.44
N LEU A 83 -13.56 8.07 -14.37
CA LEU A 83 -13.35 9.52 -14.43
C LEU A 83 -11.92 9.89 -14.86
N ALA A 84 -10.90 9.19 -14.35
CA ALA A 84 -9.52 9.42 -14.73
C ALA A 84 -9.24 9.03 -16.19
N THR A 85 -9.78 7.91 -16.66
CA THR A 85 -9.67 7.44 -18.06
C THR A 85 -10.40 8.35 -19.03
N ALA A 86 -11.62 8.77 -18.68
CA ALA A 86 -12.44 9.66 -19.47
C ALA A 86 -12.05 11.15 -19.33
N ALA A 87 -10.97 11.45 -18.60
CA ALA A 87 -10.55 12.83 -18.34
C ALA A 87 -10.43 13.63 -19.64
N HIS A 88 -11.14 14.74 -19.70
CA HIS A 88 -11.16 15.66 -20.82
C HIS A 88 -11.42 17.08 -20.30
N GLY A 89 -10.90 18.08 -21.00
CA GLY A 89 -11.08 19.48 -20.59
C GLY A 89 -10.88 20.43 -21.75
N LYS A 90 -11.49 21.62 -21.66
CA LYS A 90 -11.28 22.70 -22.64
C LYS A 90 -9.81 23.15 -22.71
N THR A 91 -9.04 22.90 -21.66
CA THR A 91 -7.59 23.09 -21.59
C THR A 91 -6.92 21.84 -21.04
N PRO A 92 -5.64 21.57 -21.36
CA PRO A 92 -4.88 20.47 -20.77
C PRO A 92 -4.85 20.52 -19.24
N THR A 93 -4.77 21.71 -18.65
CA THR A 93 -4.85 21.89 -17.19
C THR A 93 -6.22 21.46 -16.64
N GLY A 94 -7.32 21.78 -17.32
CA GLY A 94 -8.65 21.32 -16.94
C GLY A 94 -8.79 19.79 -17.01
N MET A 95 -8.21 19.17 -18.04
CA MET A 95 -8.13 17.71 -18.15
C MET A 95 -7.36 17.10 -16.97
N PHE A 96 -6.20 17.65 -16.60
CA PHE A 96 -5.44 17.16 -15.45
C PHE A 96 -6.20 17.31 -14.14
N TRP A 97 -6.99 18.37 -13.94
CA TRP A 97 -7.84 18.51 -12.76
C TRP A 97 -8.94 17.45 -12.68
N MET A 98 -9.62 17.15 -13.80
CA MET A 98 -10.58 16.05 -13.85
C MET A 98 -9.90 14.71 -13.51
N MET A 99 -8.68 14.51 -14.01
CA MET A 99 -7.89 13.31 -13.72
C MET A 99 -7.46 13.24 -12.24
N ILE A 100 -7.03 14.34 -11.64
CA ILE A 100 -6.69 14.46 -10.21
C ILE A 100 -7.90 14.09 -9.35
N VAL A 101 -9.07 14.67 -9.64
CA VAL A 101 -10.31 14.35 -8.89
C VAL A 101 -10.69 12.88 -9.08
N GLY A 102 -10.66 12.36 -10.31
CA GLY A 102 -10.93 10.95 -10.60
C GLY A 102 -10.00 10.00 -9.84
N ARG A 103 -8.70 10.27 -9.82
CA ARG A 103 -7.72 9.50 -9.05
C ARG A 103 -7.98 9.58 -7.54
N GLY A 104 -8.38 10.74 -7.02
CA GLY A 104 -8.77 10.87 -5.61
C GLY A 104 -10.01 10.04 -5.24
N VAL A 105 -11.02 10.02 -6.11
CA VAL A 105 -12.20 9.16 -5.95
C VAL A 105 -11.83 7.68 -6.03
N ALA A 106 -10.93 7.32 -6.95
CA ALA A 106 -10.44 5.94 -7.07
C ALA A 106 -9.71 5.51 -5.79
N GLY A 107 -8.82 6.36 -5.28
CA GLY A 107 -8.10 6.13 -4.03
C GLY A 107 -9.03 5.99 -2.83
N PHE A 108 -10.08 6.81 -2.75
CA PHE A 108 -11.10 6.67 -1.70
C PHE A 108 -11.75 5.28 -1.70
N GLY A 109 -12.07 4.75 -2.88
CA GLY A 109 -12.55 3.37 -3.01
C GLY A 109 -11.49 2.33 -2.61
N ALA A 110 -10.26 2.48 -3.10
CA ALA A 110 -9.14 1.58 -2.79
C ALA A 110 -8.82 1.52 -1.27
N GLY A 111 -8.97 2.63 -0.55
CA GLY A 111 -8.76 2.67 0.89
C GLY A 111 -9.66 1.72 1.70
N GLY A 112 -10.79 1.28 1.15
CA GLY A 112 -11.65 0.25 1.76
C GLY A 112 -11.11 -1.18 1.64
N GLU A 113 -10.15 -1.42 0.75
CA GLU A 113 -9.59 -2.76 0.49
C GLU A 113 -8.58 -3.18 1.54
N TYR A 114 -7.80 -2.24 2.08
CA TYR A 114 -6.79 -2.53 3.11
C TYR A 114 -7.37 -3.10 4.41
N PRO A 115 -8.35 -2.45 5.08
CA PRO A 115 -8.91 -3.00 6.32
C PRO A 115 -9.65 -4.32 6.07
N THR A 116 -10.22 -4.55 4.88
CA THR A 116 -10.97 -5.77 4.58
C THR A 116 -10.07 -6.94 4.18
N CYS A 117 -9.11 -6.72 3.28
CA CYS A 117 -8.17 -7.74 2.82
C CYS A 117 -7.14 -8.08 3.89
N GLY A 118 -6.60 -7.08 4.61
CA GLY A 118 -5.61 -7.29 5.67
C GLY A 118 -6.17 -8.11 6.84
N THR A 119 -7.37 -7.77 7.32
CA THR A 119 -8.04 -8.55 8.38
C THR A 119 -8.44 -9.93 7.88
N GLY A 120 -9.04 -10.03 6.69
CA GLY A 120 -9.46 -11.31 6.12
C GLY A 120 -8.31 -12.30 5.89
N SER A 121 -7.16 -11.81 5.43
CA SER A 121 -5.95 -12.64 5.25
C SER A 121 -5.36 -13.09 6.58
N ALA A 122 -5.25 -12.18 7.56
CA ALA A 122 -4.74 -12.53 8.89
C ALA A 122 -5.66 -13.53 9.60
N GLU A 123 -6.97 -13.34 9.55
CA GLU A 123 -7.96 -14.24 10.14
C GLU A 123 -7.96 -15.63 9.48
N ALA A 124 -7.90 -15.69 8.14
CA ALA A 124 -7.83 -16.96 7.42
C ALA A 124 -6.52 -17.73 7.70
N SER A 125 -5.43 -17.00 7.94
CA SER A 125 -4.13 -17.60 8.27
C SER A 125 -4.02 -18.08 9.72
N ASP A 126 -5.08 -17.95 10.53
CA ASP A 126 -5.11 -18.37 11.93
C ASP A 126 -5.96 -19.62 12.19
N GLU A 127 -6.59 -20.21 11.16
CA GLU A 127 -7.55 -21.32 11.32
C GLU A 127 -6.95 -22.64 11.87
N THR A 128 -5.67 -22.93 11.59
CA THR A 128 -5.00 -24.13 12.10
C THR A 128 -3.58 -23.81 12.58
N ALA A 129 -3.08 -24.61 13.53
CA ALA A 129 -1.72 -24.47 14.04
C ALA A 129 -0.64 -24.56 12.94
N PHE A 130 -0.92 -25.30 11.85
CA PHE A 130 -0.03 -25.40 10.70
C PHE A 130 0.06 -24.09 9.91
N VAL A 131 -1.09 -23.47 9.59
CA VAL A 131 -1.11 -22.19 8.84
C VAL A 131 -0.63 -21.02 9.70
N ARG A 132 -0.92 -21.01 11.00
CA ARG A 132 -0.46 -20.00 11.95
C ARG A 132 1.07 -19.87 12.01
N ARG A 133 1.79 -20.98 11.86
CA ARG A 133 3.27 -20.99 11.82
C ARG A 133 3.85 -20.36 10.56
N ARG A 134 3.07 -20.30 9.47
CA ARG A 134 3.45 -19.77 8.15
C ARG A 134 2.72 -18.47 7.81
N ARG A 135 2.12 -17.83 8.83
CA ARG A 135 1.29 -16.64 8.65
C ARG A 135 2.06 -15.50 8.00
N GLY A 136 3.34 -15.31 8.35
CA GLY A 136 4.17 -14.27 7.73
C GLY A 136 4.23 -14.44 6.22
N MET A 137 4.57 -15.63 5.74
CA MET A 137 4.59 -15.93 4.31
C MET A 137 3.21 -15.80 3.66
N LEU A 138 2.15 -16.32 4.28
CA LEU A 138 0.81 -16.30 3.70
C LEU A 138 0.25 -14.88 3.57
N VAL A 139 0.45 -14.05 4.59
CA VAL A 139 0.05 -12.64 4.55
C VAL A 139 0.90 -11.89 3.53
N ALA A 140 2.22 -12.09 3.51
CA ALA A 140 3.10 -11.46 2.51
C ALA A 140 2.64 -11.72 1.07
N VAL A 141 2.33 -12.98 0.74
CA VAL A 141 1.86 -13.36 -0.60
C VAL A 141 0.48 -12.78 -0.92
N ALA A 142 -0.42 -12.76 0.07
CA ALA A 142 -1.79 -12.28 -0.10
C ALA A 142 -1.92 -10.76 -0.08
N THR A 143 -0.89 -10.04 0.36
CA THR A 143 -0.89 -8.58 0.50
C THR A 143 0.20 -7.96 -0.37
N ASP A 144 1.37 -7.67 0.18
CA ASP A 144 2.40 -6.87 -0.50
C ASP A 144 2.90 -7.50 -1.80
N PHE A 145 3.09 -8.82 -1.86
CA PHE A 145 3.49 -9.47 -3.11
C PHE A 145 2.45 -9.22 -4.21
N ALA A 146 1.16 -9.20 -3.87
CA ALA A 146 0.10 -8.92 -4.83
C ALA A 146 0.12 -7.45 -5.27
N ILE A 147 0.31 -6.50 -4.34
CA ILE A 147 0.47 -5.06 -4.61
C ILE A 147 1.65 -4.83 -5.56
N ASP A 148 2.82 -5.38 -5.22
CA ASP A 148 4.05 -5.26 -5.99
C ASP A 148 3.94 -5.88 -7.38
N LEU A 149 3.24 -7.03 -7.48
CA LEU A 149 2.96 -7.62 -8.78
C LEU A 149 2.06 -6.69 -9.60
N GLY A 150 1.14 -5.97 -8.96
CA GLY A 150 0.38 -4.86 -9.57
C GLY A 150 1.28 -3.74 -10.10
N PHE A 151 2.30 -3.33 -9.33
CA PHE A 151 3.29 -2.32 -9.74
C PHE A 151 4.08 -2.74 -10.98
N VAL A 152 4.50 -4.00 -11.03
CA VAL A 152 5.21 -4.59 -12.17
C VAL A 152 4.30 -4.68 -13.39
N MET A 153 3.08 -5.21 -13.20
CA MET A 153 2.13 -5.38 -14.29
C MET A 153 1.67 -4.06 -14.88
N ALA A 154 1.58 -2.98 -14.08
CA ALA A 154 1.37 -1.63 -14.59
C ALA A 154 2.45 -1.22 -15.60
N GLY A 155 3.73 -1.49 -15.29
CA GLY A 155 4.83 -1.17 -16.19
C GLY A 155 4.81 -2.02 -17.46
N VAL A 156 4.63 -3.33 -17.31
CA VAL A 156 4.54 -4.28 -18.45
C VAL A 156 3.39 -3.90 -19.39
N ILE A 157 2.20 -3.63 -18.85
CA ILE A 157 1.02 -3.25 -19.64
C ILE A 157 1.27 -1.94 -20.38
N VAL A 158 1.85 -0.93 -19.73
CA VAL A 158 2.19 0.34 -20.38
C VAL A 158 3.17 0.14 -21.53
N LEU A 159 4.18 -0.72 -21.36
CA LEU A 159 5.14 -1.04 -22.43
C LEU A 159 4.48 -1.77 -23.60
N ILE A 160 3.56 -2.70 -23.33
CA ILE A 160 2.77 -3.39 -24.38
C ILE A 160 1.90 -2.39 -25.13
N ILE A 161 1.23 -1.47 -24.43
CA ILE A 161 0.41 -0.43 -25.06
C ILE A 161 1.30 0.47 -25.92
N LEU A 162 2.44 0.94 -25.41
CA LEU A 162 3.39 1.73 -26.21
C LEU A 162 3.84 0.99 -27.45
N ALA A 163 4.14 -0.31 -27.36
CA ALA A 163 4.49 -1.13 -28.51
C ALA A 163 3.33 -1.25 -29.52
N ALA A 164 2.09 -1.38 -29.06
CA ALA A 164 0.89 -1.40 -29.92
C ALA A 164 0.65 -0.06 -30.63
N TYR A 165 1.09 1.05 -30.05
CA TYR A 165 1.10 2.37 -30.68
C TYR A 165 2.39 2.65 -31.47
N HIS A 166 3.19 1.62 -31.79
CA HIS A 166 4.49 1.74 -32.49
C HIS A 166 5.46 2.73 -31.82
N GLN A 167 5.41 2.81 -30.49
CA GLN A 167 6.17 3.75 -29.66
C GLN A 167 5.85 5.23 -29.93
N HIS A 168 4.76 5.52 -30.65
CA HIS A 168 4.27 6.89 -30.81
C HIS A 168 3.60 7.37 -29.53
N ILE A 169 3.99 8.56 -29.12
CA ILE A 169 3.46 9.24 -27.93
C ILE A 169 2.07 9.78 -28.29
N ASN A 170 1.03 9.22 -27.70
CA ASN A 170 -0.36 9.55 -28.00
C ASN A 170 -1.21 9.51 -26.73
N ASP A 171 -2.28 10.31 -26.69
CA ASP A 171 -3.29 10.27 -25.64
C ASP A 171 -3.91 8.90 -25.40
N GLY A 172 -4.06 8.11 -26.47
CA GLY A 172 -4.56 6.75 -26.40
C GLY A 172 -3.74 5.86 -25.46
N VAL A 173 -2.43 6.10 -25.32
CA VAL A 173 -1.56 5.30 -24.46
C VAL A 173 -1.97 5.43 -22.98
N TRP A 174 -2.10 6.66 -22.49
CA TRP A 174 -2.46 6.89 -21.09
C TRP A 174 -3.93 6.55 -20.80
N ARG A 175 -4.83 6.81 -21.75
CA ARG A 175 -6.26 6.46 -21.60
C ARG A 175 -6.46 4.96 -21.48
N VAL A 176 -5.83 4.18 -22.36
CA VAL A 176 -5.92 2.71 -22.30
C VAL A 176 -5.26 2.18 -21.03
N SER A 177 -4.13 2.78 -20.61
CA SER A 177 -3.44 2.38 -19.37
C SER A 177 -4.30 2.59 -18.13
N PHE A 178 -4.94 3.76 -17.94
CA PHE A 178 -5.91 3.92 -16.84
C PHE A 178 -7.15 3.04 -17.04
N GLY A 179 -7.65 2.93 -18.28
CA GLY A 179 -8.84 2.15 -18.59
C GLY A 179 -8.72 0.66 -18.27
N LEU A 180 -7.55 0.06 -18.45
CA LEU A 180 -7.34 -1.34 -18.05
C LEU A 180 -7.38 -1.53 -16.52
N GLY A 181 -7.15 -0.46 -15.75
CA GLY A 181 -7.20 -0.48 -14.29
C GLY A 181 -8.57 -0.81 -13.69
N PHE A 182 -9.69 -0.63 -14.42
CA PHE A 182 -11.03 -0.94 -13.91
C PHE A 182 -11.48 -2.39 -14.20
N VAL A 183 -10.78 -3.13 -15.07
CA VAL A 183 -11.15 -4.49 -15.49
C VAL A 183 -11.21 -5.45 -14.29
N LEU A 184 -10.17 -5.44 -13.46
CA LEU A 184 -10.12 -6.29 -12.27
C LEU A 184 -11.14 -5.89 -11.21
N PRO A 185 -11.29 -4.61 -10.81
CA PRO A 185 -12.36 -4.19 -9.90
C PRO A 185 -13.76 -4.61 -10.33
N VAL A 186 -14.09 -4.53 -11.62
CA VAL A 186 -15.39 -4.99 -12.15
C VAL A 186 -15.54 -6.51 -12.03
N GLY A 187 -14.50 -7.27 -12.38
CA GLY A 187 -14.51 -8.72 -12.18
C GLY A 187 -14.67 -9.10 -10.70
N LEU A 188 -13.99 -8.39 -9.81
CA LEU A 188 -14.07 -8.60 -8.36
C LEU A 188 -15.41 -8.19 -7.76
N LEU A 189 -16.12 -7.22 -8.35
CA LEU A 189 -17.44 -6.82 -7.90
C LEU A 189 -18.41 -8.01 -7.86
N PHE A 190 -18.36 -8.88 -8.87
CA PHE A 190 -19.17 -10.11 -8.91
C PHE A 190 -18.90 -11.02 -7.71
N PHE A 191 -17.63 -11.21 -7.34
CA PHE A 191 -17.25 -12.02 -6.19
C PHE A 191 -17.56 -11.33 -4.86
N ARG A 192 -17.44 -9.99 -4.78
CA ARG A 192 -17.77 -9.20 -3.59
C ARG A 192 -19.26 -9.17 -3.28
N LEU A 193 -20.10 -9.23 -4.32
CA LEU A 193 -21.54 -9.43 -4.15
C LEU A 193 -21.85 -10.78 -3.49
N ARG A 194 -20.93 -11.74 -3.46
CA ARG A 194 -21.09 -13.09 -2.86
C ARG A 194 -20.21 -13.32 -1.62
N LEU A 195 -19.65 -12.26 -1.04
CA LEU A 195 -18.75 -12.37 0.11
C LEU A 195 -19.50 -12.79 1.39
N ILE A 196 -19.00 -13.82 2.08
CA ILE A 196 -19.52 -14.34 3.35
C ILE A 196 -18.54 -13.97 4.47
N ASN A 197 -19.01 -13.47 5.62
CA ASN A 197 -18.11 -13.08 6.73
C ASN A 197 -17.24 -14.24 7.24
N SER A 198 -16.01 -13.95 7.70
CA SER A 198 -15.08 -14.93 8.26
C SER A 198 -15.60 -15.53 9.58
N SER A 199 -15.26 -16.79 9.85
CA SER A 199 -15.65 -17.49 11.09
C SER A 199 -15.15 -16.79 12.35
N GLN A 200 -13.94 -16.23 12.33
CA GLN A 200 -13.35 -15.48 13.43
C GLN A 200 -14.09 -14.19 13.74
N TYR A 201 -14.51 -13.44 12.71
CA TYR A 201 -15.34 -12.25 12.90
C TYR A 201 -16.70 -12.62 13.50
N ARG A 202 -17.38 -13.65 12.97
CA ARG A 202 -18.67 -14.08 13.50
C ARG A 202 -18.60 -14.47 14.97
N LYS A 203 -17.49 -15.05 15.43
CA LYS A 203 -17.32 -15.47 16.84
C LYS A 203 -16.97 -14.33 17.80
N HIS A 204 -16.30 -13.29 17.32
CA HIS A 204 -15.69 -12.27 18.18
C HIS A 204 -16.24 -10.86 17.97
N ALA A 205 -17.08 -10.61 16.95
CA ALA A 205 -17.64 -9.29 16.70
C ALA A 205 -18.36 -8.72 17.94
N MET A 206 -18.02 -7.50 18.34
CA MET A 206 -18.77 -6.79 19.39
C MET A 206 -20.06 -6.23 18.80
N LYS A 207 -21.21 -6.60 19.39
CA LYS A 207 -22.53 -6.11 18.96
C LYS A 207 -22.93 -4.77 19.61
N THR A 208 -22.31 -4.41 20.73
CA THR A 208 -22.56 -3.18 21.51
C THR A 208 -21.44 -2.14 21.36
N HIS A 209 -21.69 -0.92 21.88
CA HIS A 209 -20.79 0.24 21.81
C HIS A 209 -19.34 -0.10 22.20
N ILE A 210 -18.41 0.03 21.25
CA ILE A 210 -16.99 -0.23 21.47
C ILE A 210 -16.43 0.78 22.49
N PRO A 211 -15.84 0.34 23.63
CA PRO A 211 -15.31 1.24 24.63
C PRO A 211 -13.94 1.79 24.20
N TYR A 212 -13.93 2.72 23.23
CA TYR A 212 -12.70 3.24 22.60
C TYR A 212 -11.65 3.72 23.60
N TRP A 213 -12.07 4.32 24.71
CA TRP A 213 -11.13 4.78 25.75
C TRP A 213 -10.32 3.64 26.37
N LEU A 214 -10.98 2.53 26.73
CA LEU A 214 -10.31 1.35 27.28
C LEU A 214 -9.37 0.72 26.25
N VAL A 215 -9.80 0.65 25.00
CA VAL A 215 -8.98 0.13 23.89
C VAL A 215 -7.73 0.98 23.68
N ILE A 216 -7.88 2.30 23.60
CA ILE A 216 -6.74 3.22 23.43
C ILE A 216 -5.79 3.11 24.63
N LYS A 217 -6.31 3.14 25.87
CA LYS A 217 -5.49 3.03 27.08
C LYS A 217 -4.62 1.77 27.10
N ARG A 218 -5.15 0.65 26.60
CA ARG A 218 -4.43 -0.62 26.52
C ARG A 218 -3.48 -0.72 25.32
N TYR A 219 -3.89 -0.25 24.15
CA TYR A 219 -3.18 -0.50 22.87
C TYR A 219 -2.50 0.74 22.26
N TRP A 220 -2.36 1.86 23.00
CA TRP A 220 -1.73 3.08 22.45
C TRP A 220 -0.28 2.85 21.98
N LYS A 221 0.51 2.01 22.68
CA LYS A 221 1.91 1.73 22.29
C LYS A 221 1.98 0.95 20.97
N PRO A 222 1.32 -0.22 20.82
CA PRO A 222 1.26 -0.90 19.53
C PRO A 222 0.69 -0.02 18.42
N MET A 223 -0.36 0.76 18.70
CA MET A 223 -0.96 1.68 17.72
C MET A 223 0.03 2.74 17.25
N LEU A 224 0.75 3.39 18.17
CA LEU A 224 1.77 4.37 17.82
C LEU A 224 2.92 3.73 17.03
N GLY A 225 3.37 2.54 17.47
CA GLY A 225 4.44 1.79 16.81
C GLY A 225 4.09 1.38 15.39
N THR A 226 2.95 0.72 15.18
CA THR A 226 2.53 0.25 13.85
C THR A 226 2.25 1.41 12.91
N SER A 227 1.58 2.46 13.39
CA SER A 227 1.27 3.65 12.58
C SER A 227 2.53 4.40 12.15
N LEU A 228 3.46 4.66 13.09
CA LEU A 228 4.69 5.37 12.77
C LEU A 228 5.64 4.54 11.90
N ALA A 229 5.78 3.23 12.17
CA ALA A 229 6.59 2.36 11.32
C ALA A 229 6.05 2.35 9.88
N TRP A 230 4.72 2.26 9.72
CA TRP A 230 4.09 2.32 8.40
C TRP A 230 4.31 3.68 7.73
N PHE A 231 4.14 4.78 8.48
CA PHE A 231 4.41 6.13 7.98
C PHE A 231 5.84 6.27 7.44
N PHE A 232 6.86 5.86 8.20
CA PHE A 232 8.26 6.02 7.81
C PHE A 232 8.62 5.14 6.60
N TYR A 233 8.04 3.95 6.51
CA TYR A 233 8.19 3.09 5.34
C TYR A 233 7.54 3.71 4.11
N ASP A 234 6.25 4.06 4.18
CA ASP A 234 5.50 4.60 3.06
C ASP A 234 6.04 5.94 2.56
N PHE A 235 6.56 6.78 3.48
CA PHE A 235 7.24 8.05 3.15
C PHE A 235 8.40 7.84 2.17
N VAL A 236 9.10 6.71 2.26
CA VAL A 236 10.24 6.40 1.39
C VAL A 236 9.79 5.52 0.22
N THR A 237 9.04 4.46 0.46
CA THR A 237 8.72 3.47 -0.58
C THR A 237 7.94 4.06 -1.75
N TYR A 238 6.87 4.82 -1.49
CA TYR A 238 6.00 5.32 -2.55
C TYR A 238 6.68 6.31 -3.50
N PRO A 239 7.39 7.35 -3.02
CA PRO A 239 8.06 8.28 -3.91
C PRO A 239 9.14 7.60 -4.78
N PHE A 240 9.89 6.66 -4.19
CA PHE A 240 10.93 5.93 -4.91
C PHE A 240 10.32 4.99 -5.96
N GLY A 241 9.23 4.29 -5.65
CA GLY A 241 8.47 3.49 -6.62
C GLY A 241 7.82 4.33 -7.73
N ILE A 242 7.03 5.33 -7.37
CA ILE A 242 6.26 6.18 -8.31
C ILE A 242 7.19 7.00 -9.21
N PHE A 243 8.26 7.58 -8.65
CA PHE A 243 9.18 8.42 -9.41
C PHE A 243 10.41 7.67 -9.92
N GLY A 244 10.50 6.34 -9.77
CA GLY A 244 11.63 5.53 -10.22
C GLY A 244 12.01 5.77 -11.69
N SER A 245 11.02 5.77 -12.59
CA SER A 245 11.20 6.09 -14.03
C SER A 245 11.72 7.51 -14.25
N THR A 246 11.28 8.48 -13.43
CA THR A 246 11.75 9.87 -13.49
C THR A 246 13.18 9.99 -12.98
N ILE A 247 13.54 9.33 -11.87
CA ILE A 247 14.90 9.33 -11.32
C ILE A 247 15.88 8.79 -12.37
N ILE A 248 15.51 7.69 -13.03
CA ILE A 248 16.29 7.11 -14.13
C ILE A 248 16.46 8.10 -15.27
N GLY A 249 15.39 8.74 -15.75
CA GLY A 249 15.48 9.74 -16.82
C GLY A 249 16.30 10.98 -16.44
N THR A 250 16.31 11.36 -15.16
CA THR A 250 17.15 12.47 -14.65
C THR A 250 18.62 12.10 -14.64
N LEU A 251 18.97 10.87 -14.25
CA LEU A 251 20.37 10.41 -14.14
C LEU A 251 20.96 9.93 -15.47
N ASN A 252 20.11 9.52 -16.43
CA ASN A 252 20.53 9.14 -17.77
C ASN A 252 19.66 9.83 -18.83
N PRO A 253 19.97 11.10 -19.18
CA PRO A 253 19.14 11.92 -20.08
C PRO A 253 19.02 11.39 -21.51
N ASN A 254 19.91 10.48 -21.93
CA ASN A 254 19.90 9.91 -23.27
C ASN A 254 18.87 8.78 -23.45
N ASN A 255 18.20 8.36 -22.37
CA ASN A 255 17.23 7.29 -22.42
C ASN A 255 15.95 7.70 -23.14
N THR A 256 15.43 6.82 -23.98
CA THR A 256 14.09 6.95 -24.56
C THR A 256 12.99 6.76 -23.50
N LEU A 257 11.77 7.21 -23.80
CA LEU A 257 10.60 6.99 -22.94
C LEU A 257 10.43 5.51 -22.57
N VAL A 258 10.55 4.61 -23.56
CA VAL A 258 10.43 3.16 -23.38
C VAL A 258 11.53 2.64 -22.45
N GLN A 259 12.76 3.13 -22.58
CA GLN A 259 13.86 2.75 -21.68
C GLN A 259 13.59 3.23 -20.25
N ASN A 260 13.12 4.46 -20.05
CA ASN A 260 12.80 4.99 -18.71
C ASN A 260 11.68 4.20 -18.02
N ILE A 261 10.62 3.86 -18.75
CA ILE A 261 9.53 3.01 -18.24
C ILE A 261 10.03 1.57 -18.02
N GLY A 262 10.86 1.05 -18.91
CA GLY A 262 11.49 -0.27 -18.79
C GLY A 262 12.33 -0.41 -17.52
N TYR A 263 13.24 0.54 -17.28
CA TYR A 263 14.02 0.57 -16.04
C TYR A 263 13.14 0.76 -14.80
N GLY A 264 12.12 1.62 -14.85
CA GLY A 264 11.15 1.74 -13.77
C GLY A 264 10.44 0.42 -13.47
N THR A 265 10.08 -0.34 -14.51
CA THR A 265 9.47 -1.67 -14.37
C THR A 265 10.44 -2.66 -13.74
N VAL A 266 11.71 -2.66 -14.18
CA VAL A 266 12.77 -3.47 -13.58
C VAL A 266 12.94 -3.15 -12.10
N LEU A 267 12.97 -1.88 -11.72
CA LEU A 267 13.08 -1.46 -10.31
C LEU A 267 11.90 -1.99 -9.48
N ASN A 268 10.69 -2.01 -10.04
CA ASN A 268 9.51 -2.57 -9.37
C ASN A 268 9.58 -4.10 -9.26
N CYS A 269 10.23 -4.81 -10.19
CA CYS A 269 10.44 -6.26 -10.07
C CYS A 269 11.28 -6.65 -8.84
N PHE A 270 12.14 -5.76 -8.35
CA PHE A 270 12.96 -6.00 -7.15
C PHE A 270 12.16 -5.97 -5.84
N TYR A 271 10.92 -5.47 -5.83
CA TYR A 271 10.04 -5.54 -4.67
C TYR A 271 9.61 -6.99 -4.37
N LEU A 272 9.26 -7.75 -5.41
CA LEU A 272 8.78 -9.14 -5.34
C LEU A 272 9.69 -10.11 -4.54
N PRO A 273 11.01 -10.19 -4.77
CA PRO A 273 11.86 -11.05 -3.94
C PRO A 273 11.90 -10.55 -2.49
N GLY A 274 11.80 -9.23 -2.25
CA GLY A 274 11.80 -8.64 -0.93
C GLY A 274 10.64 -9.16 -0.09
N THR A 275 9.41 -9.13 -0.62
CA THR A 275 8.22 -9.62 0.10
C THR A 275 8.30 -11.10 0.45
N LEU A 276 8.80 -11.94 -0.46
CA LEU A 276 8.98 -13.38 -0.18
C LEU A 276 10.05 -13.64 0.89
N ILE A 277 11.19 -12.95 0.82
CA ILE A 277 12.26 -13.07 1.83
C ILE A 277 11.74 -12.56 3.19
N GLY A 278 11.03 -11.43 3.19
CA GLY A 278 10.45 -10.83 4.39
C GLY A 278 9.44 -11.74 5.08
N GLY A 279 8.47 -12.27 4.33
CA GLY A 279 7.50 -13.23 4.87
C GLY A 279 8.15 -14.47 5.48
N PHE A 280 9.18 -15.00 4.82
CA PHE A 280 9.96 -16.12 5.34
C PHE A 280 10.73 -15.78 6.63
N LEU A 281 11.40 -14.63 6.66
CA LEU A 281 12.16 -14.18 7.84
C LEU A 281 11.24 -13.90 9.03
N MET A 282 10.06 -13.32 8.81
CA MET A 282 9.09 -13.04 9.89
C MET A 282 8.61 -14.29 10.59
N ASP A 283 8.51 -15.41 9.87
CA ASP A 283 8.15 -16.69 10.47
C ASP A 283 9.30 -17.35 11.23
N ARG A 284 10.56 -17.05 10.88
CA ARG A 284 11.77 -17.60 11.50
C ARG A 284 12.34 -16.79 12.67
N ILE A 285 12.65 -15.52 12.45
CA ILE A 285 13.37 -14.68 13.41
C ILE A 285 12.44 -13.72 14.19
N GLY A 286 11.16 -13.65 13.81
CA GLY A 286 10.17 -12.79 14.44
C GLY A 286 9.87 -11.52 13.65
N ARG A 287 8.73 -10.89 13.95
CA ARG A 287 8.21 -9.75 13.18
C ARG A 287 9.04 -8.50 13.42
N LYS A 288 9.19 -8.14 14.69
CA LYS A 288 9.97 -6.97 15.14
C LYS A 288 11.41 -7.02 14.63
N GLN A 289 12.07 -8.17 14.76
CA GLN A 289 13.45 -8.39 14.37
C GLN A 289 13.63 -8.24 12.86
N THR A 290 12.72 -8.82 12.07
CA THR A 290 12.76 -8.70 10.60
C THR A 290 12.53 -7.27 10.14
N MET A 291 11.54 -6.57 10.72
CA MET A 291 11.28 -5.16 10.39
C MET A 291 12.45 -4.25 10.72
N ALA A 292 13.02 -4.38 11.92
CA ALA A 292 14.16 -3.57 12.34
C ALA A 292 15.40 -3.85 11.47
N LEU A 293 15.66 -5.12 11.15
CA LEU A 293 16.74 -5.51 10.24
C LEU A 293 16.57 -4.89 8.86
N GLY A 294 15.37 -4.96 8.27
CA GLY A 294 15.13 -4.39 6.94
C GLY A 294 15.25 -2.87 6.95
N PHE A 295 14.65 -2.15 7.90
CA PHE A 295 14.84 -0.70 8.02
C PHE A 295 16.32 -0.30 8.16
N PHE A 296 17.08 -1.04 8.97
CA PHE A 296 18.49 -0.78 9.19
C PHE A 296 19.33 -0.98 7.92
N LEU A 297 19.19 -2.13 7.25
CA LEU A 297 19.92 -2.42 6.01
C LEU A 297 19.51 -1.47 4.88
N TRP A 298 18.22 -1.16 4.79
CA TRP A 298 17.67 -0.23 3.81
C TRP A 298 18.24 1.18 4.00
N SER A 299 18.34 1.64 5.25
CA SER A 299 18.96 2.92 5.60
C SER A 299 20.46 2.95 5.25
N ILE A 300 21.22 1.92 5.61
CA ILE A 300 22.65 1.83 5.26
C ILE A 300 22.84 1.93 3.76
N LEU A 301 22.08 1.15 2.98
CA LEU A 301 22.20 1.16 1.53
C LEU A 301 21.78 2.52 0.95
N GLY A 302 20.74 3.16 1.49
CA GLY A 302 20.34 4.51 1.10
C GLY A 302 21.45 5.54 1.34
N PHE A 303 22.14 5.48 2.48
CA PHE A 303 23.31 6.34 2.74
C PHE A 303 24.47 6.05 1.81
N ILE A 304 24.71 4.78 1.44
CA ILE A 304 25.75 4.40 0.46
C ILE A 304 25.41 4.96 -0.92
N ILE A 305 24.19 4.73 -1.42
CA ILE A 305 23.76 5.22 -2.74
C ILE A 305 23.78 6.75 -2.79
N GLY A 306 23.24 7.41 -1.76
CA GLY A 306 23.24 8.87 -1.68
C GLY A 306 24.65 9.44 -1.53
N GLY A 307 25.48 8.89 -0.64
CA GLY A 307 26.83 9.39 -0.39
C GLY A 307 27.81 9.15 -1.54
N ALA A 308 27.67 8.04 -2.26
CA ALA A 308 28.54 7.64 -3.36
C ALA A 308 27.84 7.69 -4.74
N LEU A 309 26.88 8.59 -4.93
CA LEU A 309 26.07 8.63 -6.15
C LEU A 309 26.92 8.82 -7.43
N ASN A 310 27.91 9.71 -7.40
CA ASN A 310 28.76 9.99 -8.56
C ASN A 310 29.55 8.76 -9.05
N PRO A 311 30.34 8.06 -8.20
CA PRO A 311 31.03 6.85 -8.65
C PRO A 311 30.06 5.73 -9.04
N ILE A 312 28.90 5.60 -8.38
CA ILE A 312 27.90 4.59 -8.71
C ILE A 312 27.29 4.85 -10.09
N THR A 313 26.91 6.09 -10.39
CA THR A 313 26.26 6.45 -11.66
C THR A 313 27.21 6.45 -12.86
N SER A 314 28.53 6.52 -12.62
CA SER A 314 29.54 6.28 -13.68
C SER A 314 29.40 4.89 -14.32
N VAL A 315 28.87 3.92 -13.57
CA VAL A 315 28.47 2.61 -14.06
C VAL A 315 26.96 2.50 -13.93
N PHE A 316 26.20 3.09 -14.85
CA PHE A 316 24.74 3.19 -14.75
C PHE A 316 24.00 1.87 -14.40
N PRO A 317 24.37 0.68 -14.93
CA PRO A 317 23.77 -0.57 -14.49
C PRO A 317 23.96 -0.89 -13.00
N LEU A 318 25.08 -0.48 -12.40
CA LEU A 318 25.33 -0.63 -10.96
C LEU A 318 24.31 0.19 -10.16
N PHE A 319 24.02 1.42 -10.59
CA PHE A 319 22.97 2.24 -9.97
C PHE A 319 21.62 1.53 -9.98
N VAL A 320 21.21 0.97 -11.13
CA VAL A 320 19.93 0.26 -11.27
C VAL A 320 19.86 -0.94 -10.33
N VAL A 321 20.93 -1.74 -10.25
CA VAL A 321 20.97 -2.92 -9.35
C VAL A 321 20.93 -2.50 -7.88
N LEU A 322 21.72 -1.52 -7.47
CA LEU A 322 21.72 -1.04 -6.09
C LEU A 322 20.38 -0.42 -5.69
N TYR A 323 19.73 0.30 -6.61
CA TYR A 323 18.40 0.83 -6.39
C TYR A 323 17.35 -0.29 -6.31
N GLY A 324 17.46 -1.32 -7.16
CA GLY A 324 16.65 -2.53 -7.03
C GLY A 324 16.81 -3.17 -5.64
N ILE A 325 18.04 -3.43 -5.19
CA ILE A 325 18.32 -3.99 -3.86
C ILE A 325 17.80 -3.08 -2.74
N PHE A 326 17.89 -1.75 -2.90
CA PHE A 326 17.31 -0.79 -1.96
C PHE A 326 15.81 -1.02 -1.82
N ASN A 327 15.07 -1.19 -2.91
CA ASN A 327 13.65 -1.51 -2.86
C ASN A 327 13.39 -2.89 -2.23
N THR A 328 14.18 -3.92 -2.59
CA THR A 328 14.08 -5.26 -1.98
C THR A 328 14.22 -5.22 -0.46
N LEU A 329 15.18 -4.44 0.07
CA LEU A 329 15.42 -4.34 1.51
C LEU A 329 14.28 -3.61 2.24
N GLY A 330 13.70 -2.59 1.60
CA GLY A 330 12.49 -1.92 2.08
C GLY A 330 11.31 -2.90 2.19
N GLU A 331 11.09 -3.73 1.17
CA GLU A 331 10.01 -4.72 1.20
C GLU A 331 10.24 -5.87 2.18
N MET A 332 11.47 -6.36 2.24
CA MET A 332 11.85 -7.48 3.10
C MET A 332 11.57 -7.21 4.58
N GLY A 333 11.79 -5.99 5.06
CA GLY A 333 11.51 -5.64 6.45
C GLY A 333 10.15 -5.00 6.63
N PRO A 334 10.09 -3.66 6.49
CA PRO A 334 8.88 -2.93 6.83
C PRO A 334 7.70 -3.13 5.89
N GLY A 335 7.88 -3.46 4.61
CA GLY A 335 6.76 -3.73 3.69
C GLY A 335 5.80 -4.77 4.26
N VAL A 336 6.25 -6.02 4.29
CA VAL A 336 5.49 -7.14 4.89
C VAL A 336 5.15 -6.90 6.37
N GLY A 337 6.05 -6.23 7.08
CA GLY A 337 5.99 -6.16 8.54
C GLY A 337 4.94 -5.19 9.04
N THR A 338 4.69 -4.10 8.33
CA THR A 338 3.71 -3.08 8.73
C THR A 338 2.29 -3.63 8.67
N PHE A 339 1.93 -4.34 7.60
CA PHE A 339 0.66 -5.05 7.50
C PHE A 339 0.52 -6.13 8.58
N LEU A 340 1.53 -6.99 8.70
CA LEU A 340 1.46 -8.13 9.62
C LEU A 340 1.40 -7.68 11.08
N CYS A 341 2.29 -6.76 11.48
CA CYS A 341 2.28 -6.20 12.83
C CYS A 341 1.00 -5.41 13.10
N GLY A 342 0.49 -4.66 12.12
CA GLY A 342 -0.79 -3.98 12.22
C GLY A 342 -1.94 -4.95 12.49
N ALA A 343 -2.01 -6.07 11.77
CA ALA A 343 -3.06 -7.05 11.94
C ALA A 343 -2.95 -7.86 13.25
N GLU A 344 -1.73 -8.20 13.67
CA GLU A 344 -1.46 -9.01 14.88
C GLU A 344 -1.51 -8.17 16.19
N SER A 345 -1.36 -6.85 16.08
CA SER A 345 -1.28 -5.97 17.27
C SER A 345 -2.61 -5.77 17.98
N PHE A 346 -3.73 -5.99 17.30
CA PHE A 346 -5.07 -5.66 17.81
C PHE A 346 -5.98 -6.89 17.89
N PRO A 347 -6.86 -6.94 18.92
CA PRO A 347 -7.82 -8.02 19.05
C PRO A 347 -8.88 -7.94 17.94
N THR A 348 -9.40 -9.09 17.53
CA THR A 348 -10.32 -9.29 16.40
C THR A 348 -11.50 -8.29 16.39
N PRO A 349 -12.16 -7.94 17.52
CA PRO A 349 -13.32 -7.05 17.49
C PRO A 349 -13.01 -5.60 17.07
N VAL A 350 -11.77 -5.15 17.22
CA VAL A 350 -11.34 -3.78 16.88
C VAL A 350 -10.21 -3.75 15.85
N ARG A 351 -9.77 -4.93 15.39
CA ARG A 351 -8.64 -5.07 14.45
C ARG A 351 -8.85 -4.28 13.18
N GLY A 352 -10.05 -4.34 12.59
CA GLY A 352 -10.38 -3.58 11.37
C GLY A 352 -10.22 -2.06 11.55
N HIS A 353 -10.72 -1.53 12.66
CA HIS A 353 -10.63 -0.08 12.97
C HIS A 353 -9.18 0.37 13.15
N PHE A 354 -8.41 -0.37 13.95
CA PHE A 354 -7.05 0.02 14.33
C PHE A 354 -6.06 -0.25 13.18
N LEU A 355 -6.25 -1.33 12.42
CA LEU A 355 -5.51 -1.57 11.18
C LEU A 355 -5.80 -0.49 10.13
N GLY A 356 -7.07 -0.12 9.95
CA GLY A 356 -7.47 0.95 9.04
C GLY A 356 -6.85 2.30 9.42
N LEU A 357 -6.78 2.63 10.72
CA LEU A 357 -6.08 3.83 11.19
C LEU A 357 -4.57 3.77 10.94
N ALA A 358 -3.93 2.64 11.25
CA ALA A 358 -2.49 2.47 11.01
C ALA A 358 -2.15 2.57 9.50
N ALA A 359 -2.97 1.95 8.65
CA ALA A 359 -2.84 2.04 7.19
C ALA A 359 -3.06 3.48 6.70
N ALA A 360 -4.05 4.20 7.24
CA ALA A 360 -4.30 5.60 6.89
C ALA A 360 -3.10 6.49 7.25
N VAL A 361 -2.46 6.25 8.40
CA VAL A 361 -1.23 6.96 8.79
C VAL A 361 -0.06 6.58 7.88
N GLY A 362 0.06 5.31 7.49
CA GLY A 362 0.99 4.85 6.45
C GLY A 362 0.83 5.64 5.15
N LYS A 363 -0.38 5.63 4.58
CA LYS A 363 -0.68 6.36 3.34
C LYS A 363 -0.53 7.88 3.46
N ALA A 364 -0.72 8.45 4.64
CA ALA A 364 -0.36 9.84 4.90
C ALA A 364 1.15 10.06 4.76
N GLY A 365 1.98 9.12 5.23
CA GLY A 365 3.42 9.07 4.97
C GLY A 365 3.72 9.04 3.47
N ALA A 366 3.07 8.15 2.71
CA ALA A 366 3.22 8.06 1.25
C ALA A 366 2.89 9.39 0.56
N ALA A 367 1.77 10.01 0.93
CA ALA A 367 1.32 11.27 0.35
C ALA A 367 2.28 12.43 0.69
N ILE A 368 2.75 12.51 1.94
CA ILE A 368 3.71 13.55 2.36
C ILE A 368 5.04 13.34 1.65
N GLY A 369 5.58 12.11 1.64
CA GLY A 369 6.82 11.77 0.94
C GLY A 369 6.75 12.15 -0.54
N THR A 370 5.64 11.84 -1.20
CA THR A 370 5.42 12.12 -2.62
C THR A 370 5.25 13.63 -2.87
N GLN A 371 4.63 14.35 -1.94
CA GLN A 371 4.48 15.80 -1.98
C GLN A 371 5.83 16.52 -1.90
N VAL A 372 6.70 16.09 -0.99
CA VAL A 372 7.99 16.76 -0.72
C VAL A 372 9.11 16.29 -1.66
N PHE A 373 8.94 15.17 -2.35
CA PHE A 373 9.97 14.59 -3.22
C PHE A 373 10.50 15.57 -4.28
N THR A 374 9.61 16.17 -5.08
CA THR A 374 10.00 17.11 -6.14
C THR A 374 10.56 18.43 -5.58
N PRO A 375 9.94 19.05 -4.54
CA PRO A 375 10.54 20.18 -3.83
C PRO A 375 11.95 19.93 -3.30
N ILE A 376 12.22 18.74 -2.73
CA ILE A 376 13.56 18.36 -2.26
C ILE A 376 14.52 18.36 -3.45
N GLN A 377 14.20 17.67 -4.55
CA GLN A 377 15.06 17.63 -5.73
C GLN A 377 15.38 19.03 -6.28
N ASN A 378 14.37 19.89 -6.36
CA ASN A 378 14.49 21.24 -6.93
C ASN A 378 15.18 22.25 -5.98
N SER A 379 15.36 21.89 -4.70
CA SER A 379 16.10 22.73 -3.74
C SER A 379 17.61 22.75 -4.02
N PHE A 380 18.09 21.81 -4.83
CA PHE A 380 19.49 21.73 -5.26
C PHE A 380 19.65 22.30 -6.68
N SER A 381 20.76 22.98 -6.93
CA SER A 381 21.08 23.56 -8.25
C SER A 381 21.45 22.52 -9.31
N ASP A 382 21.80 21.30 -8.87
CA ASP A 382 22.25 20.20 -9.72
C ASP A 382 21.27 19.02 -9.54
N SER A 383 20.83 18.45 -10.66
CA SER A 383 19.86 17.36 -10.66
C SER A 383 20.38 16.07 -10.02
N GLN A 384 21.67 15.75 -10.15
CA GLN A 384 22.31 14.64 -9.45
C GLN A 384 22.37 14.91 -7.95
N LYS A 385 22.69 16.14 -7.52
CA LYS A 385 22.62 16.51 -6.09
C LYS A 385 21.20 16.41 -5.54
N GLY A 386 20.20 16.75 -6.35
CA GLY A 386 18.79 16.55 -6.02
C GLY A 386 18.44 15.07 -5.78
N VAL A 387 18.94 14.17 -6.64
CA VAL A 387 18.77 12.72 -6.46
C VAL A 387 19.53 12.23 -5.21
N GLN A 388 20.76 12.70 -4.99
CA GLN A 388 21.51 12.40 -3.77
C GLN A 388 20.74 12.82 -2.51
N GLY A 389 20.17 14.02 -2.50
CA GLY A 389 19.39 14.55 -1.38
C GLY A 389 18.21 13.65 -1.01
N VAL A 390 17.43 13.17 -2.00
CA VAL A 390 16.29 12.28 -1.72
C VAL A 390 16.73 10.93 -1.16
N PHE A 391 17.83 10.33 -1.64
CA PHE A 391 18.36 9.07 -1.08
C PHE A 391 18.83 9.24 0.37
N LEU A 392 19.55 10.33 0.68
CA LEU A 392 20.04 10.60 2.03
C LEU A 392 18.89 10.88 3.02
N ILE A 393 17.89 11.66 2.60
CA ILE A 393 16.71 11.94 3.44
C ILE A 393 15.88 10.68 3.63
N GLY A 394 15.66 9.90 2.57
CA GLY A 394 14.97 8.61 2.65
C GLY A 394 15.69 7.64 3.60
N ALA A 395 17.02 7.56 3.52
CA ALA A 395 17.83 6.75 4.43
C ALA A 395 17.69 7.19 5.90
N ALA A 396 17.64 8.50 6.17
CA ALA A 396 17.41 9.02 7.51
C ALA A 396 16.01 8.65 8.04
N PHE A 397 14.97 8.77 7.21
CA PHE A 397 13.61 8.34 7.58
C PHE A 397 13.53 6.83 7.84
N ALA A 398 14.21 6.01 7.03
CA ALA A 398 14.32 4.58 7.27
C ALA A 398 15.03 4.25 8.59
N MET A 399 16.08 5.00 8.97
CA MET A 399 16.74 4.85 10.27
C MET A 399 15.81 5.20 11.44
N VAL A 400 15.02 6.27 11.30
CA VAL A 400 14.01 6.62 12.31
C VAL A 400 12.94 5.51 12.40
N GLY A 401 12.51 4.95 11.26
CA GLY A 401 11.65 3.77 11.20
C GLY A 401 12.23 2.55 11.93
N CYS A 402 13.54 2.32 11.83
CA CYS A 402 14.24 1.28 12.60
C CYS A 402 14.12 1.52 14.11
N ILE A 403 14.38 2.74 14.56
CA ILE A 403 14.30 3.12 15.98
C ILE A 403 12.87 2.95 16.50
N VAL A 404 11.88 3.48 15.78
CA VAL A 404 10.45 3.32 16.09
C VAL A 404 10.08 1.84 16.21
N THR A 405 10.49 1.02 15.24
CA THR A 405 10.22 -0.41 15.23
C THR A 405 10.82 -1.09 16.46
N TRP A 406 12.07 -0.79 16.79
CA TRP A 406 12.77 -1.43 17.89
C TRP A 406 12.15 -1.10 19.26
N PHE A 407 11.64 0.11 19.46
CA PHE A 407 11.13 0.54 20.76
C PHE A 407 9.61 0.41 20.92
N LEU A 408 8.83 0.54 19.85
CA LEU A 408 7.38 0.64 19.94
C LEU A 408 6.63 -0.60 19.42
N ILE A 409 7.21 -1.39 18.51
CA ILE A 409 6.57 -2.62 18.04
C ILE A 409 6.72 -3.71 19.12
N PRO A 410 5.61 -4.30 19.61
CA PRO A 410 5.66 -5.38 20.58
C PRO A 410 6.18 -6.67 19.93
N ASP A 411 6.91 -7.46 20.70
CA ASP A 411 7.21 -8.84 20.33
C ASP A 411 6.02 -9.72 20.78
N LYS A 412 5.21 -10.18 19.84
CA LYS A 412 3.94 -10.88 20.12
C LYS A 412 4.01 -12.36 19.80
N GLU A 413 3.25 -13.14 20.58
CA GLU A 413 3.00 -14.55 20.30
C GLU A 413 2.20 -14.73 19.01
N LYS A 414 2.36 -15.90 18.37
CA LYS A 414 1.73 -16.18 17.07
C LYS A 414 0.20 -16.39 17.17
N ASP A 415 -0.35 -16.64 18.34
CA ASP A 415 -1.77 -16.97 18.54
C ASP A 415 -2.66 -15.73 18.77
N LEU A 416 -3.62 -15.49 17.87
CA LEU A 416 -4.55 -14.36 17.95
C LEU A 416 -5.64 -14.57 19.01
N GLU A 417 -6.08 -15.80 19.25
CA GLU A 417 -7.18 -16.09 20.21
C GLU A 417 -6.76 -15.77 21.65
N SER A 418 -5.46 -15.92 21.94
CA SER A 418 -4.87 -15.53 23.24
C SER A 418 -5.02 -14.03 23.52
N GLU A 419 -4.96 -13.19 22.49
CA GLU A 419 -5.12 -11.73 22.64
C GLU A 419 -6.60 -11.38 22.81
N ASP A 420 -7.48 -12.06 22.09
CA ASP A 420 -8.94 -11.86 22.21
C ASP A 420 -9.43 -12.23 23.62
N ALA A 421 -8.94 -13.32 24.20
CA ALA A 421 -9.23 -13.71 25.58
C ALA A 421 -8.72 -12.67 26.60
N ARG A 422 -7.47 -12.22 26.43
CA ARG A 422 -6.87 -11.19 27.30
C ARG A 422 -7.58 -9.84 27.20
N PHE A 423 -8.12 -9.51 26.03
CA PHE A 423 -8.90 -8.30 25.81
C PHE A 423 -10.27 -8.38 26.49
N ARG A 424 -10.95 -9.53 26.39
CA ARG A 424 -12.24 -9.75 27.07
C ARG A 424 -12.13 -9.63 28.59
N ALA A 425 -11.16 -10.33 29.18
CA ALA A 425 -10.91 -10.26 30.62
C ALA A 425 -10.67 -8.81 31.10
N TYR A 426 -9.92 -8.03 30.32
CA TYR A 426 -9.67 -6.61 30.64
C TYR A 426 -10.92 -5.74 30.55
N LEU A 427 -11.80 -6.01 29.60
CA LEU A 427 -13.06 -5.29 29.49
C LEU A 427 -13.98 -5.63 30.67
N GLU A 428 -14.07 -6.90 31.05
CA GLU A 428 -14.83 -7.36 32.22
C GLU A 428 -14.30 -6.74 33.52
N GLU A 429 -12.97 -6.71 33.72
CA GLU A 429 -12.31 -6.05 34.86
C GLU A 429 -12.61 -4.55 34.95
N ASN A 430 -12.91 -3.90 33.82
CA ASN A 430 -13.25 -2.48 33.76
C ASN A 430 -14.77 -2.24 33.64
N GLY A 431 -15.59 -3.25 33.94
CA GLY A 431 -17.05 -3.13 34.05
C GLY A 431 -17.80 -3.06 32.72
N TYR A 432 -17.23 -3.58 31.63
CA TYR A 432 -17.92 -3.64 30.34
C TYR A 432 -18.79 -4.91 30.23
N GLU A 433 -20.10 -4.74 30.06
CA GLU A 433 -21.09 -5.84 29.99
C GLU A 433 -21.52 -6.20 28.55
N GLY A 434 -20.72 -5.86 27.54
CA GLY A 434 -21.11 -6.07 26.14
C GLY A 434 -21.02 -7.52 25.66
N THR A 435 -21.90 -7.89 24.72
CA THR A 435 -21.94 -9.24 24.13
C THR A 435 -21.02 -9.36 22.91
N PHE A 436 -20.37 -10.53 22.76
CA PHE A 436 -19.50 -10.87 21.63
C PHE A 436 -20.12 -11.99 20.78
N GLY A 437 -19.91 -11.91 19.47
CA GLY A 437 -20.31 -12.93 18.48
C GLY A 437 -21.70 -12.72 17.87
N GLU A 438 -21.94 -13.37 16.73
CA GLU A 438 -23.24 -13.52 16.08
C GLU A 438 -24.13 -14.49 16.90
N SER A 439 -25.43 -14.25 16.96
CA SER A 439 -26.38 -15.19 17.57
C SER A 439 -26.61 -16.37 16.62
N MET A 440 -26.98 -17.55 17.13
CA MET A 440 -27.26 -18.75 16.32
C MET A 440 -28.20 -18.49 15.13
N ASP A 441 -29.18 -17.60 15.28
CA ASP A 441 -30.11 -17.22 14.19
C ASP A 441 -29.47 -16.37 13.07
N ASP A 442 -28.45 -15.56 13.39
CA ASP A 442 -27.68 -14.79 12.40
C ASP A 442 -26.67 -15.71 11.69
N GLU A 443 -26.15 -16.71 12.41
CA GLU A 443 -25.25 -17.73 11.91
C GLU A 443 -25.91 -18.62 10.85
N ILE A 444 -27.20 -18.95 11.04
CA ILE A 444 -28.02 -19.67 10.05
C ILE A 444 -28.29 -18.79 8.82
N LYS A 445 -28.66 -17.51 8.99
CA LYS A 445 -28.91 -16.59 7.86
C LYS A 445 -27.67 -16.32 7.00
N SER A 446 -26.48 -16.27 7.60
CA SER A 446 -25.22 -16.04 6.87
C SER A 446 -24.71 -17.28 6.13
N THR A 447 -25.17 -18.48 6.50
CA THR A 447 -24.78 -19.77 5.89
C THR A 447 -25.82 -20.33 4.93
N ALA A 448 -27.07 -19.86 4.95
CA ALA A 448 -28.21 -20.47 4.26
C ALA A 448 -28.39 -20.15 2.76
N PHE A 449 -27.39 -19.67 2.02
CA PHE A 449 -27.51 -19.59 0.54
C PHE A 449 -26.85 -20.79 -0.14
N HIS A 450 -27.71 -21.73 -0.56
CA HIS A 450 -27.41 -22.88 -1.42
C HIS A 450 -27.15 -22.46 -2.88
N ILE A 451 -26.09 -23.06 -3.44
CA ILE A 451 -25.77 -23.44 -4.84
C ILE A 451 -26.06 -22.42 -5.94
#